data_AF-A0A1V4THY1-F1
#
_entry.id   AF-A0A1V4THY1-F1
#
_cell.length_a   1.000
_cell.length_b   1.000
_cell.length_c   1.000
_cell.angle_alpha   90.00
_cell.angle_beta   90.00
_cell.angle_gamma   90.00
#
_symmetry.space_group_name_H-M   'P 1'
#
loop_
_entity.id
_entity.type
_entity.pdbx_description
1 polymer ?
#
loop_
_entity_poly.entity_id
_entity_poly.type
_entity_poly.pdbx_seq_one_letter_code
_entity_poly.pdbx_strand_id
1 'polypeptide(L)'
;MTISVLGVLMIVATVAILAYFGFQSLSSFISDDASNSNANDELASIKSDYATLEAQYNDLEVQVEATNDKDLIAEFDNAKIELVDADQAITDVESAIAVGKSPDVVNERLEEAKSQLQTAKSSLVTIRSQVSG
;
A
#
# COMPACT_ATOMS: atom_id res chain seq x y z
N MET A 1 15.57 -20.83 -15.80
CA MET A 1 14.65 -20.54 -16.92
C MET A 1 14.74 -19.05 -17.21
N THR A 2 15.00 -18.60 -18.44
CA THR A 2 15.18 -17.17 -18.73
C THR A 2 13.83 -16.47 -18.74
N ILE A 3 13.47 -15.83 -17.63
CA ILE A 3 12.32 -14.91 -17.56
C ILE A 3 12.54 -13.82 -18.61
N SER A 4 11.57 -13.68 -19.51
CA SER A 4 11.61 -12.66 -20.56
C SER A 4 11.38 -11.29 -19.92
N VAL A 5 12.43 -10.46 -19.90
CA VAL A 5 12.41 -9.07 -19.41
C VAL A 5 11.25 -8.27 -20.02
N LEU A 6 10.80 -8.65 -21.22
CA LEU A 6 9.67 -8.03 -21.91
C LEU A 6 8.31 -8.27 -21.21
N GLY A 7 8.13 -9.40 -20.53
CA GLY A 7 6.91 -9.73 -19.79
C GLY A 7 6.80 -8.96 -18.47
N VAL A 8 7.93 -8.77 -17.79
CA VAL A 8 8.01 -7.98 -16.55
C VAL A 8 7.72 -6.50 -16.83
N LEU A 9 8.26 -5.96 -17.93
CA LEU A 9 8.00 -4.58 -18.36
C LEU A 9 6.52 -4.28 -18.65
N MET A 10 5.78 -5.24 -19.21
CA MET A 10 4.34 -5.10 -19.46
C MET A 10 3.54 -4.99 -18.17
N ILE A 11 3.89 -5.76 -17.14
CA ILE A 11 3.17 -5.74 -15.86
C ILE A 11 3.41 -4.42 -15.14
N VAL A 12 4.67 -3.97 -15.05
CA VAL A 12 5.03 -2.68 -14.44
C VAL A 12 4.35 -1.52 -15.17
N ALA A 13 4.29 -1.55 -16.50
CA ALA A 13 3.56 -0.56 -17.29
C ALA A 13 2.05 -0.57 -16.99
N THR A 14 1.44 -1.74 -16.81
CA THR A 14 0.00 -1.85 -16.53
C THR A 14 -0.34 -1.30 -15.15
N VAL A 15 0.49 -1.58 -14.14
CA VAL A 15 0.35 -1.02 -12.78
C VAL A 15 0.55 0.49 -12.78
N ALA A 16 1.56 1.00 -13.50
CA ALA A 16 1.80 2.43 -13.64
C ALA A 16 0.64 3.16 -14.33
N ILE A 17 0.01 2.53 -15.33
CA ILE A 17 -1.18 3.06 -16.02
C ILE A 17 -2.39 3.08 -15.08
N LEU A 18 -2.62 2.01 -14.30
CA LEU A 18 -3.72 1.97 -13.33
C LEU A 18 -3.53 2.99 -12.19
N ALA A 19 -2.31 3.21 -11.74
CA ALA A 19 -2.01 4.28 -10.78
C ALA A 19 -2.33 5.66 -11.39
N TYR A 20 -1.86 5.94 -12.61
CA TYR A 20 -2.08 7.24 -13.26
C TYR A 20 -3.58 7.53 -13.54
N PHE A 21 -4.35 6.53 -13.99
CA PHE A 21 -5.78 6.70 -14.25
C PHE A 21 -6.66 6.60 -12.99
N GLY A 22 -6.25 5.85 -11.96
CA GLY A 22 -6.98 5.73 -10.70
C GLY A 22 -7.11 7.06 -9.95
N PHE A 23 -6.03 7.86 -9.92
CA PHE A 23 -6.02 9.19 -9.30
C PHE A 23 -6.99 10.18 -9.99
N GLN A 24 -7.16 10.08 -11.31
CA GLN A 24 -7.99 11.04 -12.07
C GLN A 24 -9.50 10.79 -11.88
N SER A 25 -9.91 9.54 -11.62
CA SER A 25 -11.30 9.21 -11.28
C SER A 25 -11.63 9.45 -9.80
N LEU A 26 -10.66 9.33 -8.89
CA LEU A 26 -10.88 9.57 -7.46
C LEU A 26 -11.08 11.06 -7.13
N SER A 27 -10.31 11.94 -7.78
CA SER A 27 -10.41 13.40 -7.56
C SER A 27 -11.78 13.99 -7.92
N SER A 28 -12.52 13.38 -8.87
CA SER A 28 -13.84 13.86 -9.28
C SER A 28 -15.00 13.30 -8.43
N PHE A 29 -14.78 12.24 -7.64
CA PHE A 29 -15.84 11.60 -6.86
C PHE A 29 -15.98 12.17 -5.43
N ILE A 30 -15.01 12.97 -4.97
CA ILE A 30 -14.94 13.54 -3.62
C ILE A 30 -15.36 15.03 -3.60
N SER A 31 -15.98 15.55 -4.67
CA SER A 31 -16.52 16.93 -4.68
C SER A 31 -17.90 17.10 -4.06
N ASP A 32 -18.53 16.06 -3.51
CA ASP A 32 -19.81 16.19 -2.80
C ASP A 32 -19.71 15.55 -1.40
N ASP A 33 -19.65 16.41 -0.39
CA ASP A 33 -19.96 16.12 1.02
C ASP A 33 -18.98 15.23 1.83
N ALA A 34 -17.75 15.73 2.03
CA ALA A 34 -16.81 15.18 3.01
C ALA A 34 -17.16 15.62 4.45
N SER A 35 -18.26 15.11 4.98
CA SER A 35 -18.57 15.15 6.41
C SER A 35 -17.62 14.20 7.19
N ASN A 36 -17.11 14.60 8.36
CA ASN A 36 -16.20 13.80 9.23
C ASN A 36 -16.65 12.35 9.49
N SER A 37 -17.93 12.03 9.30
CA SER A 37 -18.44 10.66 9.42
C SER A 37 -17.76 9.70 8.43
N ASN A 38 -17.46 10.17 7.21
CA ASN A 38 -16.87 9.33 6.16
C ASN A 38 -15.38 9.03 6.44
N ALA A 39 -14.68 9.95 7.08
CA ALA A 39 -13.25 9.79 7.38
C ALA A 39 -12.97 8.66 8.39
N ASN A 40 -13.85 8.47 9.38
CA ASN A 40 -13.72 7.38 10.35
C ASN A 40 -13.98 6.01 9.71
N ASP A 41 -14.99 5.92 8.85
CA ASP A 41 -15.31 4.69 8.13
C ASP A 41 -14.18 4.32 7.15
N GLU A 42 -13.62 5.32 6.48
CA GLU A 42 -12.51 5.14 5.55
C GLU A 42 -11.23 4.72 6.27
N LEU A 43 -10.90 5.38 7.39
CA LEU A 43 -9.80 4.95 8.27
C LEU A 43 -9.98 3.50 8.74
N ALA A 44 -11.19 3.09 9.11
CA ALA A 44 -11.46 1.70 9.51
C ALA A 44 -11.21 0.72 8.35
N SER A 45 -11.59 1.08 7.12
CA SER A 45 -11.30 0.28 5.93
C SER A 45 -9.80 0.14 5.70
N ILE A 46 -9.06 1.27 5.75
CA ILE A 46 -7.61 1.30 5.57
C ILE A 46 -6.90 0.43 6.62
N LYS A 47 -7.33 0.49 7.88
CA LYS A 47 -6.80 -0.37 8.96
C LYS A 47 -7.07 -1.85 8.73
N SER A 48 -8.24 -2.19 8.20
CA SER A 48 -8.58 -3.58 7.84
C SER A 48 -7.70 -4.08 6.69
N ASP A 49 -7.48 -3.25 5.68
CA ASP A 49 -6.60 -3.56 4.55
C ASP A 49 -5.15 -3.70 5.01
N TYR A 50 -4.68 -2.83 5.90
CA TYR A 50 -3.38 -2.93 6.55
C TYR A 50 -3.20 -4.25 7.29
N ALA A 51 -4.13 -4.61 8.17
CA ALA A 51 -4.05 -5.86 8.93
C ALA A 51 -4.01 -7.09 8.00
N THR A 52 -4.77 -7.04 6.90
CA THR A 52 -4.76 -8.09 5.88
C THR A 52 -3.43 -8.14 5.12
N LEU A 53 -2.81 -6.99 4.86
CA LEU A 53 -1.52 -6.89 4.21
C LEU A 53 -0.39 -7.34 5.13
N GLU A 54 -0.38 -6.92 6.39
CA GLU A 54 0.56 -7.36 7.42
C GLU A 54 0.56 -8.88 7.57
N ALA A 55 -0.63 -9.50 7.61
CA ALA A 55 -0.75 -10.96 7.64
C ALA A 55 -0.11 -11.63 6.41
N GLN A 56 -0.24 -11.02 5.22
CA GLN A 56 0.41 -11.51 4.00
C GLN A 56 1.93 -11.32 4.03
N TYR A 57 2.43 -10.23 4.62
CA TYR A 57 3.86 -10.03 4.83
C TYR A 57 4.42 -11.14 5.74
N ASN A 58 3.77 -11.41 6.86
CA ASN A 58 4.21 -12.47 7.78
C ASN A 58 4.20 -13.87 7.12
N ASP A 59 3.21 -14.17 6.27
CA ASP A 59 3.19 -15.43 5.51
C ASP A 59 4.30 -15.50 4.44
N LEU A 60 4.60 -14.37 3.79
CA LEU A 60 5.66 -14.29 2.80
C LEU A 60 7.05 -14.34 3.42
N GLU A 61 7.24 -13.79 4.63
CA GLU A 61 8.50 -13.84 5.39
C GLU A 61 9.00 -15.28 5.53
N VAL A 62 8.11 -16.20 5.96
CA VAL A 62 8.43 -17.62 6.10
C VAL A 62 8.89 -18.23 4.77
N GLN A 63 8.27 -17.83 3.66
CA GLN A 63 8.61 -18.35 2.33
C GLN A 63 9.93 -17.76 1.81
N VAL A 64 10.17 -16.47 2.03
CA VAL A 64 11.42 -15.78 1.66
C VAL A 64 12.58 -16.35 2.45
N GLU A 65 12.45 -16.49 3.77
CA GLU A 65 13.49 -17.08 4.62
C GLU A 65 13.82 -18.53 4.21
N ALA A 66 12.81 -19.31 3.80
CA ALA A 66 13.02 -20.67 3.31
C ALA A 66 13.88 -20.73 2.04
N THR A 67 13.90 -19.69 1.20
CA THR A 67 14.75 -19.63 0.00
C THR A 67 16.25 -19.57 0.32
N ASN A 68 16.63 -19.08 1.52
CA ASN A 68 18.01 -18.76 1.90
C ASN A 68 18.72 -17.78 0.95
N ASP A 69 17.97 -17.04 0.12
CA ASP A 69 18.49 -16.02 -0.78
C ASP A 69 18.63 -14.69 -0.03
N LYS A 70 19.87 -14.24 0.16
CA LYS A 70 20.17 -13.01 0.93
C LYS A 70 19.69 -11.75 0.23
N ASP A 71 19.68 -11.75 -1.10
CA ASP A 71 19.22 -10.58 -1.86
C ASP A 71 17.69 -10.48 -1.75
N LEU A 72 17.00 -11.61 -1.84
CA LEU A 72 15.54 -11.69 -1.65
C LEU A 72 15.11 -11.32 -0.23
N ILE A 73 15.85 -11.78 0.79
CA ILE A 73 15.61 -11.41 2.19
C ILE A 73 15.80 -9.89 2.37
N ALA A 74 16.84 -9.30 1.80
CA ALA A 74 17.07 -7.86 1.88
C ALA A 74 15.99 -7.04 1.14
N GLU A 75 15.53 -7.52 -0.03
CA GLU A 75 14.38 -6.92 -0.74
C GLU A 75 13.11 -6.99 0.11
N PHE A 76 12.89 -8.11 0.82
CA PHE A 76 11.76 -8.28 1.73
C PHE A 76 11.83 -7.36 2.95
N ASP A 77 13.01 -7.22 3.56
CA ASP A 77 13.22 -6.25 4.64
C ASP A 77 12.92 -4.82 4.18
N ASN A 78 13.34 -4.44 2.97
CA ASN A 78 12.99 -3.13 2.41
C ASN A 78 11.48 -3.00 2.18
N ALA A 79 10.81 -4.04 1.69
CA ALA A 79 9.36 -4.02 1.53
C ALA A 79 8.62 -3.92 2.88
N LYS A 80 9.19 -4.43 3.98
CA LYS A 80 8.64 -4.23 5.33
C LYS A 80 8.74 -2.78 5.78
N ILE A 81 9.74 -2.02 5.31
CA ILE A 81 9.82 -0.57 5.57
C ILE A 81 8.59 0.12 4.98
N GLU A 82 8.21 -0.21 3.74
CA GLU A 82 6.99 0.35 3.11
C GLU A 82 5.72 0.03 3.91
N LEU A 83 5.64 -1.17 4.50
CA LEU A 83 4.51 -1.53 5.38
C LEU A 83 4.51 -0.68 6.67
N VAL A 84 5.68 -0.43 7.26
CA VAL A 84 5.82 0.44 8.43
C VAL A 84 5.46 1.89 8.09
N ASP A 85 5.86 2.37 6.92
CA ASP A 85 5.51 3.72 6.45
C ASP A 85 3.99 3.86 6.22
N ALA A 86 3.33 2.80 5.76
CA ALA A 86 1.87 2.76 5.67
C ALA A 86 1.20 2.83 7.05
N ASP A 87 1.72 2.11 8.06
CA ASP A 87 1.22 2.18 9.44
C ASP A 87 1.40 3.58 10.05
N GLN A 88 2.55 4.21 9.79
CA GLN A 88 2.80 5.58 10.22
C GLN A 88 1.83 6.58 9.59
N ALA A 89 1.54 6.43 8.29
CA ALA A 89 0.57 7.28 7.61
C ALA A 89 -0.86 7.07 8.14
N ILE A 90 -1.24 5.83 8.48
CA ILE A 90 -2.52 5.54 9.16
C ILE A 90 -2.58 6.22 10.53
N THR A 91 -1.50 6.14 11.30
CA THR A 91 -1.39 6.80 12.61
C THR A 91 -1.49 8.32 12.50
N ASP A 92 -0.93 8.91 11.44
CA ASP A 92 -1.04 10.33 11.16
C ASP A 92 -2.50 10.76 10.89
N VAL A 93 -3.28 9.92 10.19
CA VAL A 93 -4.73 10.13 10.01
C VAL A 93 -5.46 10.07 11.34
N GLU A 94 -5.20 9.04 12.16
CA GLU A 94 -5.81 8.89 13.49
C GLU A 94 -5.54 10.12 14.36
N SER A 95 -4.30 10.59 14.36
CA SER A 95 -3.87 11.78 15.07
C SER A 95 -4.58 13.03 14.55
N ALA A 96 -4.67 13.21 13.23
CA ALA A 96 -5.36 14.34 12.61
C ALA A 96 -6.85 14.39 12.99
N ILE A 97 -7.53 13.24 12.99
CA ILE A 97 -8.91 13.12 13.44
C ILE A 97 -9.02 13.42 14.94
N ALA A 98 -8.16 12.84 15.76
CA ALA A 98 -8.19 12.97 17.22
C ALA A 98 -7.96 14.42 17.70
N VAL A 99 -7.06 15.15 17.05
CA VAL A 99 -6.79 16.56 17.38
C VAL A 99 -7.76 17.53 16.67
N GLY A 100 -8.76 17.01 15.94
CA GLY A 100 -9.80 17.80 15.30
C GLY A 100 -9.29 18.68 14.16
N LYS A 101 -8.37 18.19 13.32
CA LYS A 101 -7.93 18.89 12.10
C LYS A 101 -9.12 19.12 11.15
N SER A 102 -8.94 20.08 10.23
CA SER A 102 -9.91 20.36 9.16
C SER A 102 -10.16 19.09 8.32
N PRO A 103 -11.39 18.87 7.81
CA PRO A 103 -11.71 17.76 6.92
C PRO A 103 -10.74 17.64 5.74
N ASP A 104 -10.33 18.76 5.13
CA ASP A 104 -9.37 18.77 4.02
C ASP A 104 -8.02 18.13 4.40
N VAL A 105 -7.52 18.44 5.59
CA VAL A 105 -6.25 17.93 6.10
C VAL A 105 -6.37 16.45 6.44
N VAL A 106 -7.49 16.04 7.03
CA VAL A 106 -7.77 14.63 7.32
C VAL A 106 -7.84 13.83 6.01
N ASN A 107 -8.50 14.38 4.99
CA ASN A 107 -8.64 13.74 3.69
C ASN A 107 -7.31 13.63 2.95
N GLU A 108 -6.48 14.67 2.98
CA GLU A 108 -5.11 14.62 2.44
C GLU A 108 -4.29 13.49 3.08
N ARG A 109 -4.38 13.34 4.41
CA ARG A 109 -3.69 12.26 5.13
C ARG A 109 -4.28 10.88 4.82
N LEU A 110 -5.59 10.77 4.64
CA LEU A 110 -6.24 9.52 4.23
C LEU A 110 -5.73 9.08 2.85
N GLU A 111 -5.63 10.00 1.91
CA GLU A 111 -5.08 9.73 0.58
C GLU A 111 -3.60 9.32 0.64
N GLU A 112 -2.80 9.98 1.49
CA GLU A 112 -1.41 9.60 1.75
C GLU A 112 -1.30 8.18 2.31
N ALA A 113 -2.12 7.85 3.32
CA ALA A 113 -2.15 6.51 3.93
C ALA A 113 -2.56 5.43 2.93
N LYS A 114 -3.59 5.68 2.11
CA LYS A 114 -3.97 4.77 1.01
C LYS A 114 -2.84 4.57 0.01
N SER A 115 -2.16 5.64 -0.37
CA SER A 115 -1.04 5.59 -1.30
C SER A 115 0.08 4.70 -0.76
N GLN A 116 0.47 4.88 0.51
CA GLN A 116 1.51 4.06 1.13
C GLN A 116 1.12 2.59 1.26
N LEU A 117 -0.15 2.31 1.59
CA LEU A 117 -0.67 0.95 1.62
C LEU A 117 -0.58 0.26 0.26
N GLN A 118 -0.82 0.99 -0.83
CA GLN A 118 -0.67 0.47 -2.19
C GLN A 118 0.79 0.25 -2.59
N THR A 119 1.71 1.12 -2.13
CA THR A 119 3.15 0.93 -2.31
C THR A 119 3.59 -0.36 -1.63
N ALA A 120 3.27 -0.53 -0.34
CA ALA A 120 3.57 -1.74 0.42
C ALA A 120 2.97 -2.99 -0.25
N LYS A 121 1.71 -2.93 -0.66
CA LYS A 121 1.06 -4.04 -1.39
C LYS A 121 1.79 -4.39 -2.70
N SER A 122 2.22 -3.39 -3.45
CA SER A 122 2.95 -3.59 -4.71
C SER A 122 4.34 -4.20 -4.48
N SER A 123 5.04 -3.76 -3.44
CA SER A 123 6.31 -4.34 -3.01
C SER A 123 6.14 -5.81 -2.62
N LEU A 124 5.13 -6.14 -1.82
CA LEU A 124 4.82 -7.54 -1.46
C LEU A 124 4.52 -8.41 -2.68
N VAL A 125 3.69 -7.94 -3.63
CA VAL A 125 3.38 -8.67 -4.86
C VAL A 125 4.64 -8.94 -5.68
N THR A 126 5.55 -7.97 -5.75
CA THR A 126 6.83 -8.09 -6.47
C THR A 126 7.66 -9.22 -5.87
N ILE A 127 7.85 -9.23 -4.55
CA ILE A 127 8.65 -10.25 -3.87
C ILE A 127 7.98 -11.63 -3.98
N ARG A 128 6.66 -11.69 -3.81
CA ARG A 128 5.91 -12.94 -3.97
C ARG A 128 6.10 -13.56 -5.35
N SER A 129 6.21 -12.74 -6.39
CA SER A 129 6.48 -13.20 -7.75
C SER A 129 7.89 -13.77 -7.93
N GLN A 130 8.87 -13.25 -7.19
CA GLN A 130 10.25 -13.75 -7.18
C GLN A 130 10.38 -15.06 -6.39
N VAL A 131 9.66 -15.19 -5.27
CA VAL A 131 9.62 -16.43 -4.45
C VAL A 131 8.96 -17.59 -5.20
N SER A 132 7.92 -17.30 -6.01
CA SER A 132 7.14 -18.32 -6.72
C SER A 132 7.67 -18.64 -8.14
N GLY A 133 8.76 -17.98 -8.56
CA GLY A 133 9.26 -17.95 -9.95
C GLY A 133 10.38 -18.94 -10.27
#